data_AF-A0A915ZB14-F1
#
_entry.id   AF-A0A915ZB14-F1
#
_cell.length_a   1.000
_cell.length_b   1.000
_cell.length_c   1.000
_cell.angle_alpha   90.00
_cell.angle_beta   90.00
_cell.angle_gamma   90.00
#
_symmetry.space_group_name_H-M   'P 1'
#
loop_
_entity.id
_entity.type
_entity.pdbx_description
1 polymer ?
#
loop_
_entity_poly.entity_id
_entity_poly.type
_entity_poly.pdbx_seq_one_letter_code
_entity_poly.pdbx_strand_id
1 'polypeptide(L)'
;MKRCWDSNPENRPNSIEIKEIIKLFYNSLDQKFKKKEQQHYEIEEQFKETQESRKKHLLSFKNESTTHIQAIYTSRLLNPFTKNLLKYDDNNINNTVEITDFTNL
;
A
#
# COMPACT_ATOMS: atom_id res chain seq x y z
N MET A 1 -2.23 -1.69 9.38
CA MET A 1 -0.89 -1.62 8.75
C MET A 1 0.17 -0.94 9.62
N LYS A 2 -0.11 0.20 10.30
CA LYS A 2 0.90 0.89 11.14
C LYS A 2 1.64 -0.05 12.10
N ARG A 3 0.90 -0.87 12.88
CA ARG A 3 1.50 -1.90 13.77
C ARG A 3 2.34 -2.93 13.02
N CYS A 4 1.97 -3.31 11.79
CA CYS A 4 2.74 -4.25 10.97
C CYS A 4 4.07 -3.67 10.49
N TRP A 5 4.20 -2.33 10.48
CA TRP A 5 5.41 -1.61 10.09
C TRP A 5 6.17 -1.05 11.28
N ASP A 6 5.87 -1.52 12.50
CA ASP A 6 6.61 -1.10 13.69
C ASP A 6 8.09 -1.50 13.53
N SER A 7 8.99 -0.56 13.81
CA SER A 7 10.44 -0.79 13.74
C SER A 7 10.87 -1.83 14.77
N ASN A 8 10.21 -1.89 15.92
CA ASN A 8 10.40 -2.96 16.89
C ASN A 8 9.56 -4.20 16.48
N PRO A 9 10.20 -5.35 16.19
CA PRO A 9 9.48 -6.57 15.83
C PRO A 9 8.48 -7.06 16.88
N GLU A 10 8.74 -6.82 18.17
CA GLU A 10 7.87 -7.29 19.27
C GLU A 10 6.51 -6.58 19.30
N ASN A 11 6.43 -5.37 18.73
CA ASN A 11 5.19 -4.60 18.64
C ASN A 11 4.33 -5.00 17.42
N ARG A 12 4.89 -5.80 16.50
CA ARG A 12 4.17 -6.23 15.31
C ARG A 12 3.13 -7.28 15.68
N PRO A 13 1.96 -7.27 15.04
CA PRO A 13 0.95 -8.29 15.27
C PRO A 13 1.46 -9.66 14.81
N ASN A 14 1.15 -10.69 15.58
CA ASN A 14 1.45 -12.06 15.18
C ASN A 14 0.50 -12.54 14.06
N SER A 15 0.78 -13.73 13.52
CA SER A 15 0.01 -14.29 12.41
C SER A 15 -1.46 -14.54 12.75
N ILE A 16 -1.79 -14.84 14.01
CA ILE A 16 -3.17 -15.06 14.48
C ILE A 16 -3.91 -13.73 14.50
N GLU A 17 -3.31 -12.69 15.08
CA GLU A 17 -3.91 -11.34 15.07
C GLU A 17 -4.15 -10.83 13.65
N ILE A 18 -3.18 -11.01 12.75
CA ILE A 18 -3.32 -10.61 11.34
C ILE A 18 -4.48 -11.36 10.67
N LYS A 19 -4.59 -12.67 10.91
CA LYS A 19 -5.68 -13.49 10.37
C LYS A 19 -7.04 -12.97 10.80
N GLU A 20 -7.21 -12.64 12.07
CA GLU A 20 -8.50 -12.13 12.57
C GLU A 20 -8.83 -10.74 12.00
N ILE A 21 -7.85 -9.85 11.85
CA ILE A 21 -8.04 -8.55 11.18
C ILE A 21 -8.48 -8.74 9.72
N ILE A 22 -7.82 -9.64 8.97
CA ILE A 22 -8.16 -9.92 7.57
C ILE A 22 -9.56 -10.51 7.47
N LYS A 23 -9.91 -11.45 8.36
CA LYS A 23 -11.23 -12.07 8.41
C LYS A 23 -12.32 -11.05 8.73
N LEU A 24 -12.08 -10.15 9.69
CA LEU A 24 -12.99 -9.05 10.00
C LEU A 24 -13.24 -8.20 8.75
N PHE A 25 -12.17 -7.77 8.08
CA PHE A 25 -12.25 -6.97 6.85
C PHE A 25 -13.03 -7.70 5.75
N TYR A 26 -12.73 -8.97 5.49
CA TYR A 26 -13.42 -9.78 4.49
C TYR A 26 -14.93 -9.88 4.78
N ASN A 27 -15.28 -10.19 6.03
CA ASN A 27 -16.67 -10.30 6.46
C ASN A 27 -17.42 -8.95 6.37
N SER A 28 -16.74 -7.82 6.56
CA SER A 28 -17.34 -6.50 6.39
C SER A 28 -17.77 -6.25 4.94
N LEU A 29 -17.00 -6.72 3.97
CA LEU A 29 -17.28 -6.54 2.55
C LEU A 29 -18.19 -7.63 1.95
N ASP A 30 -18.35 -8.76 2.63
CA ASP A 30 -19.28 -9.81 2.21
C ASP A 30 -20.74 -9.42 2.51
N GLN A 31 -21.51 -9.20 1.44
CA GLN A 31 -22.94 -8.89 1.53
C GLN A 31 -23.77 -10.03 2.12
N LYS A 32 -23.28 -11.28 2.05
CA LYS A 32 -23.97 -12.45 2.61
C LYS A 32 -23.66 -12.66 4.09
N PHE A 33 -22.72 -11.89 4.65
CA PHE A 33 -22.36 -12.00 6.06
C PHE A 33 -23.48 -11.44 6.95
N LYS A 34 -24.13 -12.34 7.70
CA LYS A 34 -25.36 -12.01 8.46
C LYS A 34 -25.10 -11.32 9.80
N LYS A 35 -23.91 -11.44 10.38
CA LYS A 35 -23.58 -10.95 11.72
C LYS A 35 -22.80 -9.64 11.68
N LYS A 36 -23.26 -8.66 10.91
CA LYS A 36 -22.62 -7.35 10.87
C LYS A 36 -22.85 -6.63 12.20
N GLU A 37 -21.78 -6.05 12.70
CA GLU A 37 -21.70 -5.20 13.88
C GLU A 37 -21.24 -3.81 13.44
N GLN A 38 -21.27 -2.83 14.34
CA GLN A 38 -20.88 -1.46 14.04
C GLN A 38 -19.52 -1.35 13.32
N GLN A 39 -18.51 -2.07 13.81
CA GLN A 39 -17.18 -2.14 13.20
C GLN A 39 -17.18 -2.59 11.72
N HIS A 40 -18.13 -3.44 11.32
CA HIS A 40 -18.22 -3.88 9.94
C HIS A 40 -18.66 -2.75 9.00
N TYR A 41 -19.62 -1.94 9.43
CA TYR A 41 -20.11 -0.81 8.67
C TYR A 41 -19.06 0.30 8.54
N GLU A 42 -18.31 0.58 9.60
CA GLU A 42 -17.19 1.53 9.57
C GLU A 42 -16.11 1.12 8.57
N ILE A 43 -15.76 -0.18 8.55
CA ILE A 43 -14.81 -0.72 7.56
C ILE A 43 -15.34 -0.59 6.14
N GLU A 44 -16.61 -0.92 5.92
CA GLU A 44 -17.25 -0.83 4.60
C GLU A 44 -17.30 0.61 4.08
N GLU A 45 -17.59 1.58 4.94
CA GLU A 45 -17.59 3.01 4.62
C GLU A 45 -16.19 3.51 4.24
N GLN A 46 -15.18 3.26 5.08
CA GLN A 46 -13.79 3.63 4.79
C GLN A 46 -13.27 3.00 3.50
N PHE A 47 -13.65 1.74 3.25
CA PHE A 47 -13.32 1.06 2.01
C PHE A 47 -13.94 1.77 0.81
N LYS A 48 -15.23 2.12 0.87
CA LYS A 48 -15.93 2.83 -0.21
C LYS A 48 -15.31 4.20 -0.50
N GLU A 49 -15.00 4.98 0.53
CA GLU A 49 -14.31 6.28 0.39
C GLU A 49 -12.96 6.10 -0.33
N THR A 50 -12.19 5.10 0.08
CA THR A 50 -10.90 4.78 -0.54
C THR A 50 -11.08 4.39 -2.02
N GLN A 51 -12.12 3.63 -2.36
CA GLN A 51 -12.40 3.26 -3.76
C GLN A 51 -12.77 4.47 -4.62
N GLU A 52 -13.56 5.41 -4.10
CA GLU A 52 -13.92 6.63 -4.82
C GLU A 52 -12.70 7.55 -5.03
N SER A 53 -11.86 7.71 -4.00
CA SER A 53 -10.59 8.42 -4.13
C SER A 53 -9.68 7.78 -5.19
N ARG A 54 -9.56 6.45 -5.19
CA ARG A 54 -8.79 5.69 -6.19
C ARG A 54 -9.30 5.93 -7.61
N LYS A 55 -10.61 5.90 -7.83
CA LYS A 55 -11.23 6.18 -9.13
C LYS A 55 -10.96 7.62 -9.58
N LYS A 56 -11.16 8.60 -8.70
CA LYS A 56 -10.92 10.02 -9.01
C LYS A 56 -9.47 10.28 -9.41
N HIS A 57 -8.53 9.72 -8.66
CA HIS A 57 -7.10 9.87 -8.94
C HIS A 57 -6.70 9.24 -10.28
N LEU A 58 -7.24 8.05 -10.61
CA LEU A 58 -7.04 7.40 -11.90
C LEU A 58 -7.59 8.26 -13.07
N LEU A 59 -8.77 8.86 -12.90
CA LEU A 59 -9.36 9.75 -13.90
C LEU A 59 -8.53 11.03 -14.10
N SER A 60 -7.93 11.56 -13.04
CA SER A 60 -7.02 12.72 -13.11
C SER A 60 -5.80 12.43 -13.99
N PHE A 61 -5.15 11.28 -13.80
CA PHE A 61 -3.97 10.91 -14.59
C PHE A 61 -4.27 10.69 -16.07
N LYS A 62 -5.44 10.14 -16.41
CA LYS A 62 -5.84 9.94 -17.81
C LYS A 62 -5.99 11.28 -18.55
N ASN A 63 -6.28 12.36 -17.83
CA ASN A 63 -6.44 13.69 -18.40
C ASN A 63 -5.14 14.52 -18.44
N GLU A 64 -4.12 14.11 -17.68
CA GLU A 64 -2.82 14.82 -17.56
C GLU A 64 -1.67 14.11 -18.30
N SER A 65 -1.88 12.93 -18.88
CA SER A 65 -0.83 12.16 -19.54
C SER A 65 -0.51 12.69 -20.94
N THR A 66 0.29 13.76 -21.03
CA THR A 66 1.16 14.03 -22.20
C THR A 66 2.47 13.25 -22.10
N THR A 67 2.42 12.02 -21.59
CA THR A 67 3.59 11.14 -21.54
C THR A 67 3.98 10.75 -22.96
N HIS A 68 5.22 11.04 -23.33
CA HIS A 68 5.86 10.60 -24.55
C HIS A 68 5.67 9.08 -24.74
N ILE A 69 5.32 8.63 -25.96
CA ILE A 69 4.94 7.24 -26.29
C ILE A 69 6.00 6.21 -25.86
N GLN A 70 7.25 6.65 -25.71
CA GLN A 70 8.43 5.83 -25.41
C GLN A 70 8.74 5.70 -23.90
N ALA A 71 8.00 6.38 -23.01
CA ALA A 71 8.17 6.27 -21.57
C ALA A 71 7.48 4.98 -21.05
N ILE A 72 8.19 3.86 -21.14
CA ILE A 72 7.70 2.54 -20.69
C ILE A 72 7.69 2.42 -19.15
N TYR A 73 8.60 3.13 -18.47
CA TYR A 73 8.64 3.20 -17.01
C TYR A 73 7.90 4.43 -16.51
N THR A 74 6.58 4.31 -16.37
CA THR A 74 5.84 5.25 -15.51
C THR A 74 6.12 4.87 -14.06
N SER A 75 7.08 5.55 -13.44
CA SER A 75 7.24 5.51 -11.98
C SER A 75 5.90 5.87 -11.36
N ARG A 76 5.21 4.89 -10.74
CA ARG A 76 4.01 5.17 -9.94
C ARG A 76 4.39 6.22 -8.91
N LEU A 77 3.77 7.39 -8.97
CA LEU A 77 4.01 8.46 -8.00
C LEU A 77 3.79 7.87 -6.59
N LEU A 78 4.84 7.88 -5.76
CA LEU A 78 4.78 7.32 -4.42
C LEU A 78 3.66 8.05 -3.65
N ASN A 79 2.77 7.28 -3.02
CA ASN A 79 1.67 7.83 -2.24
C ASN A 79 2.22 8.77 -1.14
N PRO A 80 1.69 10.00 -0.92
CA PRO A 80 2.15 10.90 0.14
C PRO A 80 2.29 10.24 1.52
N PHE A 81 1.47 9.21 1.82
CA PHE A 81 1.58 8.43 3.07
C PHE A 81 2.92 7.68 3.23
N THR A 82 3.67 7.49 2.14
CA THR A 82 5.02 6.88 2.15
C THR A 82 6.14 7.87 2.36
N LYS A 83 5.86 9.19 2.36
CA LYS A 83 6.87 10.25 2.56
C LYS A 83 7.56 10.16 3.92
N ASN A 84 6.85 9.64 4.93
CA ASN A 84 7.37 9.42 6.28
C ASN A 84 8.14 8.09 6.43
N LEU A 85 8.08 7.19 5.44
CA LEU A 85 8.78 5.90 5.46
C LEU A 85 10.23 5.99 4.97
N LEU A 86 10.62 7.11 4.36
CA LEU A 86 11.96 7.32 3.79
C LEU A 86 13.04 7.64 4.83
N LYS A 87 12.71 7.75 6.12
CA LYS A 87 13.71 7.93 7.19
C LYS A 87 14.25 6.57 7.65
N TYR A 88 14.94 5.88 6.76
CA TYR A 88 15.95 4.91 7.19
C TYR A 88 17.31 5.59 7.01
N ASP A 89 18.07 5.69 8.10
CA ASP A 89 19.45 6.18 8.05
C ASP A 89 20.28 5.24 7.19
N ASP A 90 20.75 5.73 6.05
CA ASP A 90 21.69 5.06 5.11
C ASP A 90 23.04 4.70 5.75
N ASN A 91 23.25 5.00 7.03
CA ASN A 91 24.53 4.86 7.71
C ASN A 91 24.91 3.42 8.07
N ASN A 92 24.15 2.40 7.64
CA ASN A 92 24.50 1.00 7.90
C ASN A 92 24.11 0.03 6.76
N ILE A 93 24.31 0.44 5.51
CA ILE A 93 24.33 -0.50 4.39
C ILE A 93 25.73 -0.46 3.78
N ASN A 94 26.66 -1.17 4.41
CA ASN A 94 27.93 -1.57 3.78
C ASN A 94 27.72 -2.74 2.81
N ASN A 95 26.66 -2.71 2.00
CA ASN A 95 26.54 -3.60 0.85
C ASN A 95 27.15 -2.86 -0.34
N THR A 96 28.42 -3.13 -0.60
CA THR A 96 29.03 -2.94 -1.93
C THR A 96 28.24 -3.78 -2.93
N VAL A 97 27.19 -3.19 -3.50
CA VAL A 97 26.48 -3.74 -4.64
C VAL A 97 27.33 -3.44 -5.86
N GLU A 98 28.03 -4.44 -6.36
CA GLU A 98 28.69 -4.37 -7.66
C GLU A 98 27.60 -4.23 -8.75
N ILE A 99 27.57 -3.05 -9.39
CA ILE A 99 26.73 -2.81 -10.56
C ILE A 99 27.45 -3.42 -11.75
N THR A 100 27.12 -4.66 -12.11
CA THR A 100 27.55 -5.24 -13.38
C THR A 100 26.68 -4.71 -14.52
N ASP A 101 27.30 -3.98 -15.44
CA ASP A 101 26.68 -3.45 -16.65
C ASP A 101 26.68 -4.51 -17.76
N PHE A 102 25.49 -4.83 -18.30
CA PHE A 102 25.29 -5.80 -19.37
C PHE A 102 25.04 -5.14 -20.74
N THR A 103 25.34 -3.86 -20.91
CA THR A 103 25.05 -3.11 -22.15
C THR A 103 25.86 -3.53 -23.39
N ASN A 104 26.74 -4.53 -23.30
CA ASN A 104 27.51 -5.03 -24.43
C ASN A 104 27.39 -6.55 -24.65
N LEU A 105 26.16 -7.04 -24.85
CA LEU A 105 25.89 -8.39 -25.35
C LEU A 105 25.15 -8.32 -26.70
#